data_AF-V7AMR9-F1
#
_entry.id   AF-V7AMR9-F1
#
_cell.length_a   1.000
_cell.length_b   1.000
_cell.length_c   1.000
_cell.angle_alpha   90.00
_cell.angle_beta   90.00
_cell.angle_gamma   90.00
#
_symmetry.space_group_name_H-M   'P 1'
#
loop_
_entity.id
_entity.type
_entity.pdbx_description
1 polymer ?
#
loop_
_entity_poly.entity_id
_entity_poly.type
_entity_poly.pdbx_seq_one_letter_code
_entity_poly.pdbx_strand_id
1 'polypeptide(L)'
;MYSAGIVLLQMAIPSLRSSAALKNFNLELKNCGFDLKKWRDYTRSRPDFQILDSESGRGWDLATKLVSERGSLRRGRLSAAAALRHPYFLLGGDQAAAVLSKLSLSRK
;
A
#
# COMPACT_ATOMS: atom_id res chain seq x y z
N MET A 1 -0.64 -5.69 -9.63
CA MET A 1 -0.93 -5.33 -8.21
C MET A 1 0.29 -5.38 -7.33
N TYR A 2 1.13 -6.43 -7.35
CA TYR A 2 2.36 -6.46 -6.54
C TYR A 2 3.25 -5.24 -6.76
N SER A 3 3.61 -4.95 -8.02
CA SER A 3 4.41 -3.77 -8.35
C SER A 3 3.74 -2.47 -7.92
N ALA A 4 2.41 -2.38 -7.98
CA ALA A 4 1.69 -1.21 -7.47
C ALA A 4 1.77 -1.10 -5.92
N GLY A 5 1.74 -2.23 -5.21
CA GLY A 5 1.99 -2.29 -3.77
C GLY A 5 3.43 -1.88 -3.42
N ILE A 6 4.41 -2.31 -4.20
CA ILE A 6 5.81 -1.86 -4.05
C ILE A 6 5.93 -0.35 -4.26
N VAL A 7 5.31 0.19 -5.33
CA VAL A 7 5.31 1.63 -5.59
C VAL A 7 4.63 2.39 -4.44
N LEU A 8 3.50 1.90 -3.91
CA LEU A 8 2.85 2.47 -2.72
C LEU A 8 3.82 2.51 -1.52
N LEU A 9 4.52 1.41 -1.25
CA LEU A 9 5.49 1.33 -0.16
C LEU A 9 6.70 2.25 -0.39
N GLN A 10 7.16 2.41 -1.62
CA GLN A 10 8.26 3.34 -1.94
C GLN A 10 7.84 4.82 -1.87
N MET A 11 6.56 5.13 -2.12
CA MET A 11 6.01 6.46 -1.86
C MET A 11 5.91 6.73 -0.36
N ALA A 12 5.42 5.77 0.42
CA ALA A 12 5.23 5.90 1.87
C ALA A 12 6.52 5.79 2.69
N ILE A 13 7.50 4.99 2.24
CA ILE A 13 8.75 4.69 2.93
C ILE A 13 9.92 5.01 1.98
N PRO A 14 10.46 6.24 2.02
CA PRO A 14 11.51 6.66 1.08
C PRO A 14 12.78 5.80 1.11
N SER A 15 13.11 5.17 2.25
CA SER A 15 14.28 4.30 2.38
C SER A 15 14.22 3.05 1.52
N LEU A 16 13.03 2.65 1.04
CA LEU A 16 12.84 1.51 0.14
C LEU A 16 13.07 1.84 -1.35
N ARG A 17 13.40 3.10 -1.70
CA ARG A 17 13.57 3.52 -3.11
C ARG A 17 14.87 3.04 -3.75
N SER A 18 15.90 2.73 -2.95
CA SER A 18 17.15 2.20 -3.49
C SER A 18 17.00 0.74 -3.94
N SER A 19 17.71 0.36 -4.98
CA SER A 19 17.71 -1.03 -5.50
C SER A 19 18.15 -2.04 -4.44
N ALA A 20 19.15 -1.70 -3.63
CA ALA A 20 19.66 -2.53 -2.54
C ALA A 20 18.61 -2.70 -1.42
N ALA A 21 17.98 -1.60 -0.97
CA ALA A 21 16.94 -1.67 0.06
C ALA A 21 15.73 -2.49 -0.43
N LEU A 22 15.33 -2.31 -1.69
CA LEU A 22 14.22 -3.06 -2.25
C LEU A 22 14.53 -4.56 -2.38
N LYS A 23 15.76 -4.93 -2.74
CA LYS A 23 16.20 -6.33 -2.76
C LYS A 23 16.13 -6.95 -1.37
N ASN A 24 16.64 -6.25 -0.35
CA ASN A 24 16.59 -6.71 1.04
C ASN A 24 15.15 -6.82 1.53
N PHE A 25 14.33 -5.80 1.32
CA PHE A 25 12.91 -5.80 1.66
C PHE A 25 12.16 -7.02 1.09
N ASN A 26 12.35 -7.34 -0.19
CA ASN A 26 11.67 -8.50 -0.80
C ASN A 26 12.08 -9.83 -0.12
N LEU A 27 13.34 -9.96 0.31
CA LEU A 27 13.81 -11.13 1.06
C LEU A 27 13.18 -11.18 2.46
N GLU A 28 13.19 -10.07 3.19
CA GLU A 28 12.59 -9.97 4.52
C GLU A 28 11.08 -10.25 4.47
N LEU A 29 10.38 -9.70 3.47
CA LEU A 29 8.95 -9.90 3.27
C LEU A 29 8.62 -11.37 2.99
N LYS A 30 9.44 -12.06 2.20
CA LYS A 30 9.30 -13.50 1.96
C LYS A 30 9.48 -14.30 3.26
N ASN A 31 10.48 -13.95 4.08
CA ASN A 31 10.68 -14.58 5.39
C ASN A 31 9.51 -14.31 6.36
N CYS A 32 8.84 -13.17 6.20
CA CYS A 32 7.65 -12.81 6.98
C CYS A 32 6.35 -13.42 6.40
N GLY A 33 6.41 -14.25 5.37
CA GLY A 33 5.21 -14.85 4.75
C GLY A 33 4.31 -13.82 4.06
N PHE A 34 4.89 -12.74 3.54
CA PHE A 34 4.19 -11.63 2.90
C PHE A 34 3.24 -10.83 3.80
N ASP A 35 3.41 -10.93 5.12
CA ASP A 35 2.73 -10.08 6.10
C ASP A 35 3.58 -8.84 6.43
N LEU A 36 3.10 -7.65 6.05
CA LEU A 36 3.81 -6.40 6.31
C LEU A 36 3.80 -5.98 7.79
N LYS A 37 2.79 -6.38 8.57
CA LYS A 37 2.76 -6.10 10.01
C LYS A 37 3.84 -6.91 10.72
N LYS A 38 3.98 -8.19 10.34
CA LYS A 38 5.09 -9.02 10.80
C LYS A 38 6.44 -8.48 10.35
N TRP A 39 6.53 -7.98 9.10
CA TRP A 39 7.75 -7.36 8.59
C TRP A 39 8.14 -6.08 9.36
N ARG A 40 7.16 -5.26 9.76
CA ARG A 40 7.39 -4.06 10.58
C ARG A 40 8.14 -4.40 11.88
N ASP A 41 7.76 -5.48 12.54
CA ASP A 41 8.39 -5.93 13.78
C ASP A 41 9.74 -6.61 13.54
N TYR A 42 9.92 -7.20 12.36
CA TYR A 42 11.15 -7.91 11.96
C TYR A 42 12.27 -6.98 11.47
N THR A 43 11.93 -5.91 10.75
CA THR A 43 12.94 -5.11 10.04
C THR A 43 13.82 -4.31 11.00
N ARG A 44 15.14 -4.42 10.82
CA ARG A 44 16.12 -3.69 11.62
C ARG A 44 16.31 -2.25 11.18
N SER A 45 15.89 -1.93 9.95
CA SER A 45 16.08 -0.61 9.33
C SER A 45 15.24 0.49 9.97
N ARG A 46 14.22 0.13 10.78
CA ARG A 46 13.26 1.02 11.45
C ARG A 46 12.89 2.25 10.61
N PRO A 47 12.29 2.06 9.42
CA PRO A 47 11.85 3.15 8.58
C PRO A 47 10.77 4.01 9.27
N ASP A 48 10.59 5.23 8.77
CA ASP A 48 9.42 6.02 9.07
C ASP A 48 8.17 5.39 8.42
N PHE A 49 7.14 5.18 9.25
CA PHE A 49 5.88 4.54 8.87
C PHE A 49 4.66 5.46 8.99
N GLN A 50 4.85 6.76 9.28
CA GLN A 50 3.76 7.70 9.55
C GLN A 50 2.64 7.63 8.50
N ILE A 51 2.98 7.61 7.20
CA ILE A 51 1.99 7.55 6.11
C ILE A 51 1.13 6.27 6.16
N LEU A 52 1.74 5.13 6.52
CA LEU A 52 1.03 3.85 6.60
C LEU A 52 0.22 3.70 7.90
N ASP A 53 0.69 4.32 8.98
CA ASP A 53 0.05 4.33 10.30
C ASP A 53 -1.17 5.26 10.35
N SER A 54 -1.20 6.30 9.52
CA SER A 54 -2.34 7.19 9.35
C SER A 54 -3.66 6.46 9.10
N GLU A 55 -4.77 7.10 9.49
CA GLU A 55 -6.13 6.61 9.25
C GLU A 55 -6.36 5.18 9.78
N SER A 56 -5.94 4.91 11.02
CA SER A 56 -6.07 3.60 11.70
C SER A 56 -5.35 2.45 10.99
N GLY A 57 -4.22 2.72 10.33
CA GLY A 57 -3.41 1.69 9.68
C GLY A 57 -4.03 1.10 8.40
N ARG A 58 -4.96 1.81 7.74
CA ARG A 58 -5.56 1.37 6.46
C ARG A 58 -4.54 1.24 5.34
N GLY A 59 -3.46 2.05 5.38
CA GLY A 59 -2.36 1.96 4.44
C GLY A 59 -1.65 0.62 4.51
N TRP A 60 -1.39 0.13 5.72
CA TRP A 60 -0.85 -1.21 5.94
C TRP A 60 -1.74 -2.31 5.39
N ASP A 61 -3.05 -2.24 5.65
CA ASP A 61 -3.99 -3.26 5.20
C ASP A 61 -4.06 -3.34 3.66
N LEU A 62 -4.14 -2.18 2.99
CA LEU A 62 -4.10 -2.14 1.52
C LEU A 62 -2.76 -2.67 0.99
N ALA A 63 -1.64 -2.19 1.53
CA ALA A 63 -0.31 -2.57 1.07
C ALA A 63 -0.09 -4.08 1.21
N THR A 64 -0.45 -4.68 2.34
CA THR A 64 -0.32 -6.14 2.58
C THR A 64 -1.10 -6.92 1.53
N LYS A 65 -2.35 -6.55 1.28
CA LYS A 65 -3.21 -7.21 0.28
C LYS A 65 -2.73 -7.03 -1.16
N LEU A 66 -1.94 -6.00 -1.45
CA LEU A 66 -1.33 -5.77 -2.77
C LEU A 66 -0.04 -6.58 -2.97
N VAL A 67 0.76 -6.73 -1.91
CA VAL A 67 2.05 -7.46 -1.95
C VAL A 67 1.92 -8.93 -1.55
N SER A 68 0.76 -9.37 -1.07
CA SER A 68 0.51 -10.75 -0.66
C SER A 68 0.88 -11.74 -1.77
N GLU A 69 1.33 -12.93 -1.37
CA GLU A 69 1.60 -14.01 -2.33
C GLU A 69 0.33 -14.38 -3.10
N ARG A 70 0.51 -14.80 -4.35
CA ARG A 70 -0.55 -15.49 -5.09
C ARG A 70 -0.37 -16.98 -4.81
N GLY A 71 -1.29 -17.57 -4.05
CA GLY A 71 -1.28 -19.01 -3.80
C GLY A 71 -1.43 -19.83 -5.08
N SER A 72 -1.41 -21.16 -4.97
CA SER A 72 -1.53 -22.11 -6.10
C SER A 72 -2.74 -21.85 -7.01
N LEU A 73 -3.83 -21.31 -6.44
CA LEU A 73 -5.06 -20.95 -7.15
C LEU A 73 -5.11 -19.47 -7.60
N ARG A 74 -3.98 -18.75 -7.56
CA ARG A 74 -3.84 -17.30 -7.79
C ARG A 74 -4.69 -16.42 -6.87
N ARG A 75 -5.17 -16.97 -5.75
CA ARG A 75 -5.95 -16.27 -4.73
C ARG A 75 -5.02 -15.58 -3.72
N GLY A 76 -5.54 -14.59 -2.99
CA GLY A 76 -4.83 -13.86 -1.93
C GLY A 76 -4.55 -12.40 -2.26
N ARG A 77 -4.04 -12.12 -3.47
CA ARG A 77 -3.73 -10.75 -3.90
C ARG A 77 -4.94 -10.03 -4.47
N LEU A 78 -5.20 -8.80 -4.01
CA LEU A 78 -6.28 -7.97 -4.57
C LEU A 78 -6.09 -7.74 -6.07
N SER A 79 -7.22 -7.62 -6.79
CA SER A 79 -7.27 -7.06 -8.14
C SER A 79 -7.25 -5.52 -8.08
N ALA A 80 -7.01 -4.85 -9.21
CA ALA A 80 -7.05 -3.39 -9.28
C ALA A 80 -8.43 -2.83 -8.88
N ALA A 81 -9.50 -3.42 -9.44
CA ALA A 81 -10.88 -3.01 -9.13
C ALA A 81 -11.23 -3.23 -7.65
N ALA A 82 -10.77 -4.33 -7.04
CA ALA A 82 -11.00 -4.58 -5.62
C ALA A 82 -10.16 -3.64 -4.73
N ALA A 83 -8.93 -3.30 -5.14
CA ALA A 83 -8.09 -2.34 -4.44
C ALA A 83 -8.70 -0.94 -4.42
N LEU A 84 -9.30 -0.46 -5.52
CA LEU A 84 -9.97 0.85 -5.57
C LEU A 84 -11.20 0.95 -4.66
N ARG A 85 -11.84 -0.18 -4.34
CA ARG A 85 -12.96 -0.25 -3.39
C ARG A 85 -12.50 -0.33 -1.94
N HIS A 86 -11.19 -0.35 -1.68
CA HIS A 86 -10.65 -0.44 -0.34
C HIS A 86 -10.94 0.84 0.47
N PRO A 87 -11.24 0.74 1.79
CA PRO A 87 -11.47 1.91 2.65
C PRO A 87 -10.33 2.93 2.70
N TYR A 88 -9.13 2.56 2.24
CA TYR A 88 -8.00 3.46 2.06
C TYR A 88 -8.31 4.59 1.05
N PHE A 89 -9.06 4.27 -0.01
CA PHE A 89 -9.44 5.26 -1.04
C PHE A 89 -10.79 5.92 -0.76
N LEU A 90 -11.64 5.31 0.07
CA LEU A 90 -13.00 5.81 0.34
C LEU A 90 -13.04 7.01 1.30
N LEU A 91 -11.98 7.25 2.09
CA LEU A 91 -11.85 8.48 2.87
C LEU A 91 -11.48 9.70 2.02
N GLY A 92 -10.95 9.46 0.82
CA GLY A 92 -10.85 10.48 -0.23
C GLY A 92 -12.18 10.68 -0.97
N GLY A 93 -13.23 9.92 -0.69
CA GLY A 93 -14.53 10.04 -1.36
C GLY A 93 -15.12 11.44 -1.18
N ASP A 94 -15.08 12.00 0.03
CA ASP A 94 -15.57 13.37 0.28
C ASP A 94 -14.67 14.44 -0.35
N GLN A 95 -13.35 14.26 -0.33
CA GLN A 95 -12.42 15.23 -0.90
C GLN A 95 -12.38 15.16 -2.43
N ALA A 96 -12.44 13.96 -3.01
CA ALA A 96 -12.52 13.74 -4.46
C ALA A 96 -13.89 14.13 -4.99
N ALA A 97 -14.99 13.84 -4.28
CA ALA A 97 -16.31 14.36 -4.62
C ALA A 97 -16.34 15.90 -4.53
N ALA A 98 -15.69 16.49 -3.53
CA ALA A 98 -15.57 17.95 -3.40
C ALA A 98 -14.68 18.59 -4.48
N VAL A 99 -13.63 17.91 -4.95
CA VAL A 99 -12.80 18.38 -6.07
C VAL A 99 -13.55 18.23 -7.40
N LEU A 100 -14.23 17.09 -7.61
CA LEU A 100 -15.05 16.86 -8.80
C LEU A 100 -16.26 17.82 -8.86
N SER A 101 -16.87 18.16 -7.72
CA SER A 101 -17.95 19.15 -7.67
C SER A 101 -17.44 20.56 -8.00
N LYS A 102 -16.28 20.96 -7.48
CA LYS A 102 -15.61 22.24 -7.83
C LYS A 102 -15.26 22.33 -9.32
N LEU A 103 -14.78 21.24 -9.91
CA LEU A 103 -14.47 21.18 -11.35
C LEU A 103 -15.73 21.26 -12.22
N SER A 104 -16.87 20.71 -11.76
CA SER A 104 -18.14 20.79 -12.47
C SER A 104 -18.77 22.19 -12.46
N LEU A 105 -18.57 22.96 -11.39
CA LEU A 105 -19.10 24.33 -11.25
C LEU A 105 -18.33 25.37 -12.10
N SER A 106 -17.06 25.13 -12.38
CA SER A 106 -16.23 26.00 -13.23
C SER A 106 -16.54 25.92 -14.74
N ARG A 107 -17.41 24.99 -15.16
CA ARG A 107 -17.82 24.80 -16.56
C ARG A 107 -19.15 25.48 -16.92
N LYS A 108 -19.68 26.35 -16.06
CA LYS A 108 -20.82 27.24 -16.37
C LYS A 108 -20.35 28.67 -16.55
#